data_AF-A0A7V9F3U3-F1
#
_entry.id   AF-A0A7V9F3U3-F1
#
_cell.length_a   1.000
_cell.length_b   1.000
_cell.length_c   1.000
_cell.angle_alpha   90.00
_cell.angle_beta   90.00
_cell.angle_gamma   90.00
#
_symmetry.space_group_name_H-M   'P 1'
#
loop_
_entity.id
_entity.type
_entity.pdbx_description
1 polymer ?
#
loop_
_entity_poly.entity_id
_entity_poly.type
_entity_poly.pdbx_seq_one_letter_code
_entity_poly.pdbx_strand_id
1 'polypeptide(L)' 'EGGSRLQFTVEVDDVDAICAELATRGVKLLNGPMDRPWGVRTASFRDPGGHIWEIAQ' A
#
# COMPACT_ATOMS: atom_id res chain seq x y z
N GLU A 1 21.90 3.33 -10.67
CA GLU A 1 21.12 4.57 -10.42
C GLU A 1 20.25 4.37 -9.19
N GLY A 2 20.43 5.19 -8.15
CA GLY A 2 19.67 5.10 -6.90
C GLY A 2 18.75 6.31 -6.77
N GLY A 3 17.59 6.25 -7.43
CA GLY A 3 16.54 7.27 -7.27
C GLY A 3 15.97 7.22 -5.86
N SER A 4 15.67 8.39 -5.29
CA SER A 4 15.07 8.55 -3.95
C SER A 4 13.87 7.63 -3.79
N ARG A 5 13.95 6.68 -2.84
CA ARG A 5 12.87 5.76 -2.52
C ARG A 5 12.10 6.32 -1.34
N LEU A 6 11.09 7.12 -1.63
CA LEU A 6 10.16 7.65 -0.64
C LEU A 6 9.09 6.62 -0.31
N GLN A 7 8.62 6.65 0.93
CA GLN A 7 7.41 5.98 1.36
C GLN A 7 6.39 7.03 1.78
N PHE A 8 5.19 6.94 1.23
CA PHE A 8 4.04 7.73 1.62
C PHE A 8 3.04 6.82 2.32
N THR A 9 2.42 7.32 3.38
CA THR A 9 1.31 6.64 4.06
C THR A 9 0.04 7.46 3.85
N VAL A 10 -1.02 6.82 3.41
CA VAL A 10 -2.34 7.43 3.20
C VAL A 10 -3.35 6.68 4.05
N GLU A 11 -4.15 7.42 4.81
CA GLU A 11 -5.25 6.88 5.60
C GLU A 11 -6.48 6.65 4.71
N VAL A 12 -7.15 5.51 4.86
CA VAL A 12 -8.33 5.11 4.09
C VAL A 12 -9.34 4.42 5.01
N ASP A 13 -10.63 4.50 4.70
CA ASP A 13 -11.66 3.88 5.54
C ASP A 13 -11.65 2.34 5.51
N ASP A 14 -11.23 1.74 4.38
CA ASP A 14 -11.21 0.29 4.17
C ASP A 14 -10.02 -0.12 3.28
N VAL A 15 -8.99 -0.70 3.90
CA VAL A 15 -7.78 -1.15 3.19
C VAL A 15 -8.06 -2.35 2.28
N ASP A 16 -9.01 -3.24 2.62
CA ASP A 16 -9.33 -4.40 1.79
C ASP A 16 -10.04 -3.97 0.51
N ALA A 17 -10.98 -3.03 0.59
CA ALA A 17 -11.68 -2.48 -0.57
C ALA A 17 -10.69 -1.84 -1.55
N ILE A 18 -9.74 -1.04 -1.05
CA ILE A 18 -8.70 -0.43 -1.89
C ILE A 18 -7.78 -1.50 -2.48
N CYS A 19 -7.38 -2.52 -1.70
CA CYS A 19 -6.57 -3.62 -2.23
C CYS A 19 -7.27 -4.39 -3.35
N ALA A 20 -8.57 -4.64 -3.22
CA ALA A 20 -9.36 -5.29 -4.25
C ALA A 20 -9.40 -4.45 -5.53
N GLU A 21 -9.63 -3.14 -5.41
CA GLU A 21 -9.60 -2.21 -6.53
C GLU A 21 -8.22 -2.18 -7.21
N LEU A 22 -7.14 -2.06 -6.43
CA LEU A 22 -5.76 -2.09 -6.93
C LEU A 22 -5.47 -3.37 -7.71
N ALA A 23 -5.96 -4.53 -7.23
CA ALA A 23 -5.82 -5.80 -7.94
C ALA A 23 -6.54 -5.80 -9.29
N THR A 24 -7.75 -5.22 -9.40
CA THR A 24 -8.44 -5.08 -10.70
C THR A 24 -7.67 -4.23 -11.71
N ARG A 25 -6.84 -3.31 -11.21
CA ARG A 25 -5.98 -2.43 -12.01
C ARG A 25 -4.59 -3.02 -12.29
N GLY A 26 -4.34 -4.26 -11.87
CA GLY A 26 -3.07 -4.97 -12.09
C GLY A 26 -1.93 -4.52 -11.17
N VAL A 27 -2.22 -3.78 -10.10
CA VAL A 27 -1.22 -3.35 -9.12
C VAL A 27 -0.84 -4.54 -8.24
N LYS A 28 0.45 -4.79 -8.10
CA LYS A 28 0.98 -5.84 -7.21
C LYS A 28 1.32 -5.25 -5.86
N LEU A 29 0.74 -5.82 -4.81
CA LEU A 29 1.08 -5.46 -3.43
C LEU A 29 2.48 -5.98 -3.09
N LEU A 30 3.23 -5.17 -2.34
CA LEU A 30 4.49 -5.54 -1.69
C LEU A 30 4.22 -6.29 -0.38
N ASN A 31 3.16 -5.91 0.34
CA ASN A 31 2.65 -6.60 1.52
C ASN A 31 1.16 -6.29 1.73
N GLY A 32 0.55 -7.02 2.65
CA GLY A 32 -0.84 -6.84 3.04
C GLY A 32 -1.84 -7.22 1.94
N PRO A 33 -3.14 -6.97 2.16
CA PRO A 33 -3.70 -6.37 3.36
C PRO A 33 -3.52 -7.25 4.60
N MET A 34 -3.10 -6.67 5.72
CA MET A 34 -2.86 -7.40 6.97
C MET A 34 -3.02 -6.52 8.21
N ASP A 35 -3.44 -7.13 9.31
CA ASP A 35 -3.52 -6.46 10.61
C ASP A 35 -2.15 -6.42 11.28
N ARG A 36 -1.80 -5.25 11.81
CA ARG A 36 -0.54 -5.05 12.54
C ARG A 36 -0.74 -5.23 14.05
N PRO A 37 0.32 -5.61 14.79
CA PRO A 37 0.24 -5.82 16.24
C PRO A 37 -0.26 -4.60 17.04
N TRP A 38 -0.12 -3.39 16.48
CA TRP A 38 -0.58 -2.14 17.07
C TRP A 38 -2.02 -1.75 16.66
N GLY A 39 -2.76 -2.67 16.01
CA GLY A 39 -4.20 -2.54 15.77
C GLY A 39 -4.61 -1.92 14.43
N VAL A 40 -3.65 -1.52 13.60
CA VAL A 40 -3.91 -0.88 12.29
C VAL A 40 -3.83 -1.92 11.18
N ARG A 41 -4.77 -1.88 10.23
CA ARG A 41 -4.71 -2.69 9.01
C ARG A 41 -3.93 -1.95 7.94
N THR A 42 -2.92 -2.58 7.33
CA THR A 42 -2.13 -1.94 6.26
C THR A 42 -1.86 -2.83 5.06
N ALA A 43 -1.66 -2.19 3.91
CA ALA A 43 -1.08 -2.79 2.72
C ALA A 43 -0.13 -1.79 2.06
N SER A 44 0.80 -2.29 1.24
CA SER A 44 1.68 -1.39 0.49
C SER A 44 1.94 -1.88 -0.92
N PHE A 45 2.22 -0.96 -1.83
CA PHE A 45 2.59 -1.25 -3.22
C PHE A 45 3.64 -0.26 -3.72
N ARG A 46 4.21 -0.55 -4.90
CA ARG A 46 5.16 0.34 -5.57
C ARG A 46 4.51 0.99 -6.79
N ASP A 47 4.68 2.30 -6.94
CA ASP A 47 4.27 3.02 -8.15
C ASP A 47 5.33 2.91 -9.29
N PRO A 48 5.00 3.30 -10.54
CA PRO A 48 5.96 3.27 -11.64
C PRO A 48 7.20 4.17 -11.45
N GLY A 49 7.12 5.19 -10.59
CA GLY A 49 8.24 6.07 -10.23
C GLY A 49 9.19 5.45 -9.20
N GLY A 50 8.84 4.30 -8.61
CA GLY A 50 9.64 3.59 -7.63
C GLY A 50 9.31 3.94 -6.17
N HIS A 51 8.33 4.80 -5.92
CA HIS A 51 7.90 5.13 -4.56
C HIS A 51 7.06 4.01 -3.96
N ILE A 52 7.11 3.90 -2.63
CA ILE A 52 6.24 3.00 -1.88
C ILE A 52 5.04 3.80 -1.38
N TRP A 53 3.87 3.24 -1.61
CA TRP A 53 2.63 3.71 -1.04
C TRP A 53 2.17 2.70 -0.01
N GLU A 54 1.96 3.14 1.22
CA GLU A 54 1.26 2.41 2.26
C GLU A 54 -0.14 2.98 2.41
N ILE A 55 -1.13 2.11 2.41
CA ILE A 55 -2.50 2.43 2.78
C ILE A 55 -2.76 1.85 4.17
N ALA A 56 -3.29 2.69 5.06
CA ALA A 56 -3.55 2.37 6.46
C ALA A 56 -4.98 2.73 6.83
N GLN A 57 -5.60 1.91 7.67
CA GLN A 57 -6.96 2.12 8.18
C GLN A 57 -6.99 2.74 9.58
#